data_AF-A0A7C1IRV5-F1
#
_entry.id   AF-A0A7C1IRV5-F1
#
_cell.length_a   1.000
_cell.length_b   1.000
_cell.length_c   1.000
_cell.angle_alpha   90.00
_cell.angle_beta   90.00
_cell.angle_gamma   90.00
#
_symmetry.space_group_name_H-M   'P 1'
#
loop_
_entity.id
_entity.type
_entity.pdbx_description
1 polymer ?
#
loop_
_entity_poly.entity_id
_entity_poly.type
_entity_poly.pdbx_seq_one_letter_code
_entity_poly.pdbx_strand_id
1 'polypeptide(L)'
;MELCAYLLDANVFIEASRRYYAFDLAPGFWENLIRYSNTNQVLSIDRIKIELEKGKDELAEWAKHKFHHAFVSTNETETITAYR
;
A
#
# COMPACT_ATOMS: atom_id res chain seq x y z
N MET A 1 11.56 -17.76 10.93
CA MET A 1 11.67 -16.41 11.51
C MET A 1 10.61 -15.59 10.82
N GLU A 2 9.50 -15.27 11.49
CA GLU A 2 8.50 -14.36 10.93
C GLU A 2 9.19 -13.01 10.74
N LEU A 3 9.28 -12.54 9.50
CA LEU A 3 9.74 -11.18 9.21
C LEU A 3 8.59 -10.24 9.58
N CYS A 4 8.85 -9.29 10.47
CA CYS A 4 7.93 -8.17 10.70
C CYS A 4 7.77 -7.39 9.39
N ALA A 5 6.57 -7.42 8.82
CA ALA A 5 6.24 -6.62 7.65
C ALA A 5 6.11 -5.13 8.05
N TYR A 6 6.60 -4.24 7.19
CA TYR A 6 6.28 -2.82 7.27
C TYR A 6 4.91 -2.58 6.65
N LEU A 7 4.00 -2.02 7.45
CA LEU A 7 2.68 -1.63 6.98
C LEU A 7 2.68 -0.13 6.64
N LEU A 8 2.53 0.18 5.35
CA LEU A 8 2.58 1.56 4.86
C LEU A 8 1.21 2.25 5.00
N ASP A 9 1.27 3.51 5.43
CA ASP A 9 0.13 4.42 5.46
C ASP A 9 -0.06 5.14 4.11
N ALA A 10 -1.28 5.64 3.84
CA ALA A 10 -1.58 6.44 2.65
C ALA A 10 -0.59 7.59 2.45
N ASN A 11 -0.20 8.27 3.54
CA ASN A 11 0.66 9.43 3.47
C ASN A 11 2.04 9.10 2.90
N VAL A 12 2.57 7.88 3.11
CA VAL A 12 3.85 7.45 2.52
C VAL A 12 3.77 7.49 1.00
N PHE A 13 2.68 6.97 0.42
CA PHE A 13 2.48 6.96 -1.02
C PHE A 13 2.18 8.35 -1.58
N ILE A 14 1.30 9.10 -0.89
CA ILE A 14 0.86 10.43 -1.33
C ILE A 14 2.04 11.41 -1.34
N GLU A 15 2.80 11.49 -0.25
CA GLU A 15 3.92 12.41 -0.14
C GLU A 15 5.10 11.99 -1.05
N ALA A 16 5.33 10.68 -1.22
CA ALA A 16 6.30 10.19 -2.18
C ALA A 16 5.94 10.66 -3.60
N SER A 17 4.72 10.40 -4.07
CA SER A 17 4.30 10.75 -5.44
C SER A 17 4.31 12.26 -5.70
N ARG A 18 4.00 13.09 -4.68
CA ARG A 18 3.83 14.54 -4.85
C ARG A 18 5.09 15.37 -4.63
N ARG A 19 6.07 14.89 -3.84
CA ARG A 19 7.20 15.73 -3.40
C ARG A 19 8.56 15.19 -3.80
N TYR A 20 8.87 13.96 -3.43
CA TYR A 20 10.25 13.47 -3.42
C TYR A 20 10.51 12.37 -4.46
N TYR A 21 9.47 11.63 -4.84
CA TYR A 21 9.56 10.42 -5.64
C TYR A 21 8.42 10.36 -6.67
N ALA A 22 8.25 11.43 -7.46
CA ALA A 22 7.37 11.38 -8.63
C ALA A 22 7.73 10.18 -9.53
N PHE A 23 6.76 9.56 -10.19
CA PHE A 23 6.94 8.30 -10.93
C PHE A 23 7.98 8.40 -12.04
N ASP A 24 8.02 9.53 -12.73
CA ASP A 24 8.98 9.84 -13.80
C ASP A 24 10.37 10.21 -13.27
N LEU A 25 10.45 10.76 -12.06
CA LEU A 25 11.70 11.15 -11.42
C LEU A 25 12.41 9.99 -10.73
N ALA A 26 11.66 9.13 -10.04
CA ALA A 26 12.21 8.08 -9.18
C ALA A 26 11.50 6.73 -9.37
N PRO A 27 11.49 6.14 -10.59
CA PRO A 27 10.80 4.88 -10.86
C PRO A 27 11.30 3.72 -9.98
N GLY A 28 12.60 3.70 -9.66
CA GLY A 28 13.20 2.68 -8.81
C GLY A 28 12.63 2.63 -7.39
N PHE A 29 12.10 3.73 -6.85
CA PHE A 29 11.40 3.72 -5.55
C PHE A 29 10.15 2.83 -5.63
N TRP A 30 9.31 3.06 -6.64
CA TRP A 30 8.05 2.35 -6.84
C TRP A 30 8.26 0.88 -7.24
N GLU A 31 9.27 0.60 -8.05
CA GLU A 31 9.67 -0.77 -8.39
C GLU A 31 10.13 -1.56 -7.17
N ASN A 32 10.88 -0.92 -6.26
CA ASN A 32 11.31 -1.56 -5.02
C ASN A 32 10.15 -1.84 -4.06
N LEU A 33 9.15 -0.95 -3.98
CA LEU A 33 7.94 -1.24 -3.19
C LEU A 33 7.26 -2.53 -3.67
N ILE A 34 7.09 -2.68 -5.00
CA ILE A 34 6.53 -3.91 -5.60
C ILE A 34 7.42 -5.12 -5.29
N ARG A 35 8.74 -4.97 -5.39
CA ARG A 35 9.67 -6.07 -5.10
C ARG A 35 9.58 -6.54 -3.65
N TYR A 36 9.51 -5.60 -2.70
CA TYR A 36 9.40 -5.94 -1.29
C TYR A 36 8.03 -6.49 -0.92
N SER A 37 6.95 -6.05 -1.59
CA SER A 37 5.61 -6.63 -1.39
C SER A 37 5.51 -8.07 -1.87
N ASN A 38 6.20 -8.44 -2.95
CA ASN A 38 6.26 -9.83 -3.42
C ASN A 38 6.89 -10.79 -2.38
N THR A 39 7.59 -10.26 -1.38
CA THR A 39 8.20 -11.02 -0.28
C THR A 39 7.54 -10.75 1.07
N ASN A 40 6.36 -10.11 1.09
CA ASN A 40 5.62 -9.70 2.28
C ASN A 40 6.42 -8.83 3.27
N GLN A 41 7.48 -8.15 2.81
CA GLN A 41 8.27 -7.24 3.65
C GLN A 41 7.61 -5.86 3.75
N VAL A 42 6.87 -5.46 2.72
CA VAL A 42 6.16 -4.18 2.65
C VAL A 42 4.74 -4.46 2.18
N LEU A 43 3.77 -4.06 2.99
CA LEU A 43 2.35 -4.25 2.74
C LEU A 43 1.60 -2.96 3.07
N SER A 44 0.33 -2.91 2.73
CA SER A 44 -0.61 -1.87 3.18
C SER A 44 -1.97 -2.52 3.44
N ILE A 45 -2.93 -1.79 3.99
CA ILE A 45 -4.29 -2.31 4.22
C ILE A 45 -5.28 -1.91 3.13
N ASP A 46 -6.33 -2.71 2.97
CA ASP A 46 -7.47 -2.45 2.08
C ASP A 46 -8.07 -1.04 2.24
N ARG A 47 -8.13 -0.50 3.46
CA ARG A 47 -8.60 0.86 3.71
C ARG A 47 -7.75 1.93 3.02
N ILE A 48 -6.43 1.75 2.99
CA ILE A 48 -5.50 2.65 2.30
C ILE A 48 -5.64 2.49 0.79
N LYS A 49 -5.86 1.28 0.27
CA LYS A 49 -6.17 1.06 -1.15
C LYS A 49 -7.35 1.93 -1.59
N ILE A 50 -8.45 1.88 -0.83
CA ILE A 50 -9.67 2.66 -1.11
C ILE A 50 -9.38 4.17 -1.09
N GLU A 51 -8.53 4.63 -0.18
CA GLU A 51 -8.13 6.04 -0.11
C GLU A 51 -7.34 6.48 -1.34
N LEU A 52 -6.32 5.69 -1.74
CA LEU A 52 -5.49 6.00 -2.91
C LEU A 52 -6.31 5.98 -4.20
N GLU A 53 -7.20 5.00 -4.37
CA GLU A 53 -8.04 4.88 -5.57
C GLU A 53 -9.02 6.07 -5.76
N LYS A 54 -9.35 6.81 -4.68
CA LYS A 54 -10.16 8.04 -4.78
C LYS A 54 -9.42 9.20 -5.45
N GLY A 55 -8.09 9.17 -5.46
CA GLY A 55 -7.25 10.22 -6.03
C GLY A 55 -7.44 10.41 -7.54
N LYS A 56 -7.82 9.34 -8.26
CA LYS A 56 -8.00 9.31 -9.73
C LYS A 56 -6.80 9.89 -10.50
N ASP A 57 -5.60 9.72 -9.96
CA ASP A 57 -4.33 10.18 -10.50
C ASP A 57 -3.42 8.98 -10.83
N GLU A 58 -2.18 9.27 -11.23
CA GLU A 58 -1.20 8.23 -11.56
C GLU A 58 -0.93 7.29 -10.38
N LEU A 59 -0.96 7.81 -9.14
CA LEU A 59 -0.82 7.00 -7.94
C LEU A 59 -1.98 6.03 -7.77
N ALA A 60 -3.22 6.48 -8.01
CA ALA A 60 -4.40 5.63 -8.00
C ALA A 60 -4.29 4.48 -9.01
N GLU A 61 -3.86 4.79 -10.24
CA GLU A 61 -3.69 3.78 -11.29
C GLU A 61 -2.56 2.79 -10.97
N TRP A 62 -1.45 3.27 -10.39
CA TRP A 62 -0.36 2.42 -9.92
C TRP A 62 -0.81 1.48 -8.79
N ALA A 63 -1.50 2.02 -7.78
CA ALA A 63 -2.00 1.23 -6.66
C ALA A 63 -2.95 0.12 -7.14
N LYS A 64 -3.84 0.44 -8.08
CA LYS A 64 -4.82 -0.48 -8.65
C LYS A 64 -4.22 -1.57 -9.53
N HIS A 65 -3.18 -1.28 -10.31
CA HIS A 65 -2.67 -2.21 -11.32
C HIS A 65 -1.36 -2.88 -10.93
N LYS A 66 -0.50 -2.22 -10.15
CA LYS A 66 0.86 -2.70 -9.85
C LYS A 66 1.00 -3.17 -8.40
N PHE A 67 0.37 -2.48 -7.45
CA PHE A 67 0.52 -2.76 -6.02
C PHE A 67 -0.71 -3.45 -5.38
N HIS A 68 -1.74 -3.78 -6.17
CA HIS A 68 -3.02 -4.25 -5.66
C HIS A 68 -2.96 -5.51 -4.79
N HIS A 69 -1.97 -6.39 -5.04
CA HIS A 69 -1.77 -7.64 -4.32
C HIS A 69 -1.17 -7.44 -2.92
N ALA A 70 -0.57 -6.28 -2.67
CA ALA A 70 0.12 -5.95 -1.43
C ALA A 70 -0.82 -5.35 -0.37
N PHE A 71 -2.10 -5.15 -0.70
CA PHE A 71 -3.10 -4.69 0.23
C PHE A 71 -3.76 -5.88 0.94
N VAL A 72 -3.50 -6.00 2.24
CA VAL A 72 -4.10 -7.04 3.08
C VAL A 72 -5.47 -6.58 3.59
N SER A 73 -6.41 -7.53 3.69
CA SER A 73 -7.74 -7.17 4.19
C SER A 73 -7.71 -6.94 5.69
N THR A 74 -8.45 -5.92 6.15
CA THR A 74 -8.70 -5.69 7.57
C THR A 74 -9.95 -6.39 8.08
N ASN A 75 -10.68 -7.08 7.20
CA ASN A 75 -11.88 -7.85 7.54
C ASN A 75 -11.59 -9.32 7.91
N GLU A 76 -10.35 -9.79 7.81
CA GLU A 76 -9.98 -11.13 8.26
C GLU A 76 -9.62 -11.13 9.75
N THR A 77 -10.55 -11.64 10.56
CA THR A 77 -10.45 -12.17 11.95
C THR A 77 -11.08 -11.34 13.08
N GLU A 78 -12.29 -11.76 13.46
CA GLU A 78 -12.76 -12.01 14.84
C GLU A 78 -12.62 -10.90 15.90
N THR A 79 -13.52 -9.91 15.93
CA THR A 79 -13.75 -9.11 17.16
C THR A 79 -15.14 -8.45 17.22
N ILE A 80 -16.23 -9.20 16.99
CA ILE A 80 -17.61 -8.71 17.30
C ILE A 80 -18.30 -9.58 18.37
N THR A 81 -17.54 -10.36 19.14
CA THR A 81 -18.09 -11.19 20.23
C THR A 81 -17.78 -10.64 21.64
N ALA A 82 -17.25 -9.42 21.75
CA ALA A 82 -17.01 -8.75 23.04
C ALA A 82 -17.99 -7.60 23.35
N TYR A 83 -18.97 -7.36 22.48
CA TYR A 83 -20.02 -6.34 22.65
C TYR A 83 -21.44 -6.94 22.73
N ARG A 84 -21.56 -8.19 23.20
CA ARG A 84 -22.84 -8.79 23.59
C ARG A 84 -22.84 -9.13 25.08
#